data_AF-A0A3N4T3N6-F1
#
_entry.id   AF-A0A3N4T3N6-F1
#
_cell.length_a   1.000
_cell.length_b   1.000
_cell.length_c   1.000
_cell.angle_alpha   90.00
_cell.angle_beta   90.00
_cell.angle_gamma   90.00
#
_symmetry.space_group_name_H-M   'P 1'
#
loop_
_entity.id
_entity.type
_entity.pdbx_description
1 polymer ?
#
loop_
_entity_poly.entity_id
_entity_poly.type
_entity_poly.pdbx_seq_one_letter_code
_entity_poly.pdbx_strand_id
1 'polypeptide(L)'
;MTDPLIDVAAWRERLAALQSSEVSAAVIVQCDLMWLQPGLVGLRNEIDRAVMNALLRRGAGLTVDRVILHNLPVDSGAAARPASADRAFEEWHHRLSATSLLLCASDRPAPKIHRLILDGDQSSAPIPDMVEVLDNGDWTDHQRAGLALDIIHTVGATTPLTGYDMPLDGPFGDADPSVYM
;
A
#
# COMPACT_ATOMS: atom_id res chain seq x y z
N MET A 1 1.67 12.47 -24.03
CA MET A 1 1.05 11.34 -23.30
C MET A 1 0.33 11.96 -22.12
N THR A 2 -0.98 11.79 -22.03
CA THR A 2 -1.76 12.17 -20.84
C THR A 2 -1.42 11.18 -19.74
N ASP A 3 -0.91 11.67 -18.60
CA ASP A 3 -0.73 10.86 -17.39
C ASP A 3 -2.03 10.10 -17.09
N PRO A 4 -1.97 8.79 -16.77
CA PRO A 4 -3.16 8.03 -16.43
C PRO A 4 -3.78 8.64 -15.16
N LEU A 5 -4.84 9.42 -15.31
CA LEU A 5 -5.54 10.02 -14.18
C LEU A 5 -6.12 8.89 -13.30
N ILE A 6 -5.78 8.87 -12.01
CA ILE A 6 -6.42 7.98 -11.04
C ILE A 6 -7.91 8.34 -11.00
N ASP A 7 -8.74 7.43 -11.50
CA ASP A 7 -10.19 7.58 -11.49
C ASP A 7 -10.73 7.39 -10.08
N VAL A 8 -10.89 8.52 -9.37
CA VAL A 8 -11.37 8.56 -7.99
C VAL A 8 -12.75 7.91 -7.85
N ALA A 9 -13.63 8.03 -8.85
CA ALA A 9 -14.98 7.48 -8.78
C ALA A 9 -14.93 5.95 -8.87
N ALA A 10 -14.19 5.43 -9.84
CA ALA A 10 -13.98 3.98 -9.99
C ALA A 10 -13.32 3.38 -8.74
N TRP A 11 -12.31 4.06 -8.17
CA TRP A 11 -11.67 3.63 -6.92
C TRP A 11 -12.66 3.55 -5.76
N ARG A 12 -13.51 4.57 -5.58
CA ARG A 12 -14.52 4.58 -4.52
C ARG A 12 -15.57 3.49 -4.71
N GLU A 13 -16.01 3.23 -5.94
CA GLU A 13 -16.93 2.15 -6.26
C GLU A 13 -16.34 0.79 -5.88
N ARG A 14 -15.09 0.51 -6.30
CA ARG A 14 -14.41 -0.74 -5.97
C ARG A 14 -14.17 -0.90 -4.46
N LEU A 15 -13.80 0.17 -3.76
CA LEU A 15 -13.65 0.15 -2.29
C LEU A 15 -14.97 -0.08 -1.57
N ALA A 16 -16.10 0.37 -2.11
CA ALA A 16 -17.40 0.13 -1.53
C ALA A 16 -17.75 -1.37 -1.48
N ALA A 17 -17.20 -2.18 -2.39
CA ALA A 17 -17.36 -3.64 -2.35
C ALA A 17 -16.79 -4.27 -1.07
N LEU A 18 -15.79 -3.66 -0.43
CA LEU A 18 -15.28 -4.10 0.89
C LEU A 18 -16.34 -4.03 2.00
N GLN A 19 -17.48 -3.38 1.77
CA GLN A 19 -18.59 -3.36 2.72
C GLN A 19 -19.42 -4.66 2.74
N SER A 20 -19.37 -5.47 1.68
CA SER A 20 -20.10 -6.75 1.59
C SER A 20 -19.62 -7.76 2.63
N SER A 21 -20.52 -8.50 3.29
CA SER A 21 -20.15 -9.59 4.19
C SER A 21 -19.53 -10.79 3.46
N GLU A 22 -19.83 -10.93 2.18
CA GLU A 22 -19.42 -12.08 1.34
C GLU A 22 -17.98 -11.94 0.80
N VAL A 23 -17.39 -10.76 0.93
CA VAL A 23 -16.00 -10.52 0.55
C VAL A 23 -15.05 -11.11 1.58
N SER A 24 -14.26 -12.09 1.14
CA SER A 24 -13.32 -12.86 1.98
C SER A 24 -11.85 -12.49 1.76
N ALA A 25 -11.52 -11.90 0.60
CA ALA A 25 -10.19 -11.37 0.31
C ALA A 25 -10.25 -10.08 -0.52
N ALA A 26 -9.20 -9.28 -0.44
CA ALA A 26 -9.02 -8.11 -1.29
C ALA A 26 -7.54 -7.88 -1.61
N VAL A 27 -7.27 -7.41 -2.82
CA VAL A 27 -5.95 -6.97 -3.27
C VAL A 27 -6.02 -5.53 -3.74
N ILE A 28 -5.19 -4.68 -3.16
CA ILE A 28 -5.13 -3.24 -3.45
C ILE A 28 -3.74 -2.91 -3.97
N VAL A 29 -3.62 -2.31 -5.15
CA VAL A 29 -2.34 -1.91 -5.74
C VAL A 29 -2.31 -0.40 -5.93
N GLN A 30 -1.31 0.25 -5.35
CA GLN A 30 -1.08 1.69 -5.44
C GLN A 30 0.41 1.96 -5.67
N CYS A 31 0.86 1.63 -6.87
CA CYS A 31 2.25 1.73 -7.30
C CYS A 31 2.52 2.90 -8.26
N ASP A 32 1.50 3.59 -8.77
CA ASP A 32 1.72 4.79 -9.58
C ASP A 32 2.25 5.97 -8.72
N LEU A 33 3.20 6.74 -9.26
CA LEU A 33 3.77 7.91 -8.58
C LEU A 33 2.76 9.03 -8.32
N MET A 34 1.67 9.07 -9.09
CA MET A 34 0.61 10.04 -8.86
C MET A 34 0.01 9.93 -7.47
N TRP A 35 0.03 8.75 -6.82
CA TRP A 35 -0.42 8.59 -5.43
C TRP A 35 0.30 9.49 -4.44
N LEU A 36 1.49 10.01 -4.77
CA LEU A 36 2.26 10.94 -3.94
C LEU A 36 1.79 12.38 -4.06
N GLN A 37 0.92 12.69 -5.03
CA GLN A 37 0.42 14.05 -5.20
C GLN A 37 -0.46 14.49 -4.02
N PRO A 38 -0.33 15.75 -3.54
CA PRO A 38 -1.13 16.26 -2.44
C PRO A 38 -2.65 16.13 -2.67
N GLY A 39 -3.11 16.23 -3.92
CA GLY A 39 -4.52 16.09 -4.29
C GLY A 39 -5.13 14.72 -3.97
N LEU A 40 -4.32 13.67 -3.82
CA LEU A 40 -4.79 12.31 -3.54
C LEU A 40 -4.69 11.90 -2.06
N VAL A 41 -4.18 12.77 -1.17
CA VAL A 41 -4.11 12.52 0.28
C VAL A 41 -5.48 12.10 0.84
N GLY A 42 -6.55 12.81 0.43
CA GLY A 42 -7.91 12.49 0.85
C GLY A 42 -8.33 11.07 0.46
N LEU A 43 -8.07 10.66 -0.79
CA LEU A 43 -8.40 9.31 -1.26
C LEU A 43 -7.55 8.24 -0.56
N ARG A 44 -6.25 8.49 -0.31
CA ARG A 44 -5.41 7.57 0.47
C ARG A 44 -5.96 7.36 1.88
N ASN A 45 -6.44 8.43 2.54
CA ASN A 45 -7.08 8.34 3.85
C ASN A 45 -8.40 7.57 3.81
N GLU A 46 -9.20 7.76 2.75
CA GLU A 46 -10.45 7.02 2.54
C GLU A 46 -10.19 5.53 2.38
N ILE A 47 -9.18 5.14 1.59
CA ILE A 47 -8.74 3.75 1.40
C ILE A 47 -8.31 3.15 2.74
N ASP A 48 -7.42 3.82 3.46
CA ASP A 48 -6.91 3.34 4.75
C ASP A 48 -8.08 3.10 5.72
N ARG A 49 -8.99 4.07 5.84
CA ARG A 49 -10.18 3.94 6.69
C ARG A 49 -11.10 2.79 6.24
N ALA A 50 -11.31 2.60 4.94
CA ALA A 50 -12.16 1.53 4.42
C ALA A 50 -11.58 0.15 4.75
N VAL A 51 -10.28 -0.05 4.53
CA VAL A 51 -9.57 -1.29 4.87
C VAL A 51 -9.62 -1.56 6.37
N MET A 52 -9.34 -0.54 7.19
CA MET A 52 -9.39 -0.64 8.64
C MET A 52 -10.77 -1.05 9.14
N ASN A 53 -11.82 -0.37 8.67
CA ASN A 53 -13.19 -0.69 9.05
C ASN A 53 -13.62 -2.10 8.62
N ALA A 54 -13.18 -2.53 7.44
CA ALA A 54 -13.46 -3.87 6.92
C ALA A 54 -12.80 -4.95 7.79
N LEU A 55 -11.52 -4.79 8.13
CA LEU A 55 -10.78 -5.72 8.99
C LEU A 55 -11.33 -5.73 10.42
N LEU A 56 -11.68 -4.58 10.99
CA LEU A 56 -12.26 -4.49 12.33
C LEU A 56 -13.61 -5.21 12.44
N ARG A 57 -14.43 -5.18 11.39
CA ARG A 57 -15.73 -5.87 11.38
C ARG A 57 -15.61 -7.37 11.13
N ARG A 58 -14.76 -7.77 10.19
CA ARG A 58 -14.69 -9.18 9.71
C ARG A 58 -13.63 -10.01 10.42
N GLY A 59 -12.63 -9.38 11.03
CA GLY A 59 -11.52 -10.09 11.67
C GLY A 59 -10.89 -11.10 10.71
N ALA A 60 -10.69 -12.32 11.19
CA ALA A 60 -10.01 -13.39 10.44
C ALA A 60 -10.78 -13.87 9.21
N GLY A 61 -12.04 -13.48 9.04
CA GLY A 61 -12.84 -13.76 7.85
C GLY A 61 -12.47 -12.91 6.63
N LEU A 62 -11.53 -11.95 6.76
CA LEU A 62 -11.05 -11.11 5.67
C LEU A 62 -9.52 -11.11 5.61
N THR A 63 -8.98 -11.38 4.42
CA THR A 63 -7.57 -11.08 4.10
C THR A 63 -7.48 -9.84 3.21
N VAL A 64 -6.57 -8.92 3.51
CA VAL A 64 -6.28 -7.77 2.63
C VAL A 64 -4.80 -7.73 2.34
N ASP A 65 -4.44 -7.86 1.07
CA ASP A 65 -3.09 -7.65 0.58
C ASP A 65 -3.02 -6.29 -0.12
N ARG A 66 -2.01 -5.50 0.22
CA ARG A 66 -1.79 -4.18 -0.37
C ARG A 66 -0.39 -4.09 -0.93
N VAL A 67 -0.27 -3.69 -2.19
CA VAL A 67 1.01 -3.51 -2.88
C VAL A 67 1.27 -2.02 -3.08
N ILE A 68 2.43 -1.56 -2.61
CA ILE A 68 2.94 -0.19 -2.79
C ILE A 68 4.38 -0.26 -3.29
N LEU A 69 4.95 0.83 -3.80
CA LEU A 69 6.37 0.85 -4.17
C LEU A 69 7.29 0.78 -2.95
N HIS A 70 8.35 -0.03 -3.04
CA HIS A 70 9.47 -0.07 -2.07
C HIS A 70 10.41 1.11 -2.25
N ASN A 71 10.63 1.52 -3.50
CA ASN A 71 11.55 2.56 -3.88
C ASN A 71 10.92 3.42 -4.98
N LEU A 72 11.20 4.72 -4.95
CA LEU A 72 10.86 5.61 -6.05
C LEU A 72 11.82 5.35 -7.22
N PRO A 73 11.30 5.20 -8.46
CA PRO A 73 12.14 5.00 -9.64
C PRO A 73 13.08 6.18 -9.83
N VAL A 74 14.27 5.87 -10.34
CA VAL A 74 15.29 6.87 -10.66
C VAL A 74 15.26 7.06 -12.17
N ASP A 75 14.63 8.14 -12.63
CA ASP A 75 14.70 8.48 -14.05
C ASP A 75 16.05 9.15 -14.33
N SER A 76 16.93 8.42 -15.01
CA SER A 76 18.28 8.87 -15.38
C SER A 76 18.30 10.05 -16.37
N GLY A 77 17.15 10.39 -16.98
CA GLY A 77 16.99 11.51 -17.91
C GLY A 77 16.12 12.66 -17.40
N ALA A 78 15.45 12.53 -16.26
CA ALA A 78 14.57 13.56 -15.73
C ALA A 78 15.32 14.64 -14.92
N ALA A 79 14.74 15.85 -14.89
CA ALA A 79 15.10 16.83 -13.88
C ALA A 79 14.95 16.21 -12.48
N ALA A 80 15.81 16.60 -11.53
CA ALA A 80 15.77 16.10 -10.16
C ALA A 80 14.33 16.09 -9.63
N ARG A 81 13.88 14.92 -9.14
CA ARG A 81 12.51 14.77 -8.63
C ARG A 81 12.26 15.76 -7.48
N PRO A 82 11.06 16.33 -7.35
CA PRO A 82 10.78 17.28 -6.28
C PRO A 82 10.93 16.62 -4.90
N ALA A 83 11.62 17.29 -3.97
CA ALA A 83 11.77 16.82 -2.57
C ALA A 83 10.42 16.65 -1.82
N SER A 84 9.31 17.13 -2.39
CA SER A 84 7.96 16.85 -1.89
C SER A 84 7.51 15.41 -2.16
N ALA A 85 7.97 14.80 -3.27
CA ALA A 85 7.64 13.42 -3.61
C ALA A 85 8.34 12.44 -2.64
N ASP A 86 9.62 12.67 -2.33
CA ASP A 86 10.37 11.91 -1.33
C ASP A 86 9.68 11.96 0.05
N ARG A 87 9.34 13.16 0.52
CA ARG A 87 8.62 13.33 1.80
C ARG A 87 7.26 12.64 1.80
N ALA A 88 6.47 12.78 0.74
CA ALA A 88 5.17 12.13 0.64
C ALA A 88 5.28 10.59 0.59
N PHE A 89 6.36 10.07 0.01
CA PHE A 89 6.66 8.65 -0.03
C PHE A 89 7.01 8.10 1.35
N GLU A 90 7.93 8.76 2.06
CA GLU A 90 8.34 8.42 3.42
C GLU A 90 7.18 8.51 4.41
N GLU A 91 6.42 9.61 4.39
CA GLU A 91 5.24 9.81 5.23
C GLU A 91 4.22 8.69 5.04
N TRP A 92 3.97 8.31 3.78
CA TRP A 92 2.99 7.26 3.48
C TRP A 92 3.44 5.89 3.99
N HIS A 93 4.71 5.54 3.81
CA HIS A 93 5.29 4.31 4.36
C HIS A 93 5.19 4.28 5.88
N HIS A 94 5.59 5.38 6.54
CA HIS A 94 5.52 5.50 7.99
C HIS A 94 4.09 5.31 8.51
N ARG A 95 3.11 5.96 7.87
CA ARG A 95 1.70 5.85 8.25
C ARG A 95 1.17 4.42 8.10
N LEU A 96 1.55 3.72 7.03
CA LEU A 96 1.15 2.33 6.80
C LEU A 96 1.75 1.38 7.84
N SER A 97 3.04 1.57 8.20
CA SER A 97 3.67 0.84 9.30
C SER A 97 2.99 1.10 10.65
N ALA A 98 2.72 2.36 10.98
CA ALA A 98 2.03 2.75 12.20
C ALA A 98 0.62 2.14 12.29
N THR A 99 -0.13 2.16 11.17
CA THR A 99 -1.46 1.55 11.09
C THR A 99 -1.40 0.04 11.34
N SER A 100 -0.40 -0.63 10.77
CA SER A 100 -0.20 -2.07 10.94
C SER A 100 0.11 -2.42 12.40
N LEU A 101 0.94 -1.62 13.08
CA LEU A 101 1.23 -1.78 14.51
C LEU A 101 -0.01 -1.61 15.39
N LEU A 102 -0.80 -0.57 15.16
CA LEU A 102 -2.01 -0.28 15.94
C LEU A 102 -3.06 -1.40 15.80
N LEU A 103 -3.11 -2.10 14.67
CA LEU A 103 -3.96 -3.27 14.49
C LEU A 103 -3.38 -4.54 15.14
N CYS A 104 -2.07 -4.75 15.05
CA CYS A 104 -1.42 -5.95 15.58
C CYS A 104 -1.39 -6.02 17.11
N ALA A 105 -1.62 -4.91 17.83
CA ALA A 105 -1.64 -4.88 19.29
C ALA A 105 -2.77 -5.70 19.95
N SER A 106 -3.60 -6.40 19.18
CA SER A 106 -4.83 -7.02 19.69
C SER A 106 -5.19 -8.36 19.04
N ASP A 107 -4.25 -9.27 18.73
CA ASP A 107 -4.54 -10.55 18.04
C ASP A 107 -5.45 -10.42 16.79
N ARG A 108 -5.49 -9.21 16.22
CA ARG A 108 -6.39 -8.83 15.15
C ARG A 108 -5.64 -8.93 13.83
N PRO A 109 -6.30 -9.41 12.76
CA PRO A 109 -5.70 -9.41 11.45
C PRO A 109 -5.49 -7.97 10.96
N ALA A 110 -4.25 -7.70 10.55
CA ALA A 110 -3.83 -6.47 9.90
C ALA A 110 -3.76 -6.66 8.38
N PRO A 111 -3.85 -5.59 7.56
CA PRO A 111 -3.59 -5.70 6.15
C PRO A 111 -2.12 -6.09 5.95
N LYS A 112 -1.85 -7.03 5.04
CA LYS A 112 -0.50 -7.39 4.63
C LYS A 112 -0.04 -6.36 3.60
N ILE A 113 1.04 -5.65 3.91
CA ILE A 113 1.56 -4.61 3.01
C ILE A 113 2.85 -5.13 2.39
N HIS A 114 2.85 -5.20 1.06
CA HIS A 114 3.93 -5.68 0.21
C HIS A 114 4.54 -4.50 -0.52
N ARG A 115 5.82 -4.23 -0.28
CA ARG A 115 6.58 -3.19 -0.97
C ARG A 115 7.22 -3.80 -2.21
N LEU A 116 6.69 -3.46 -3.39
CA LEU A 116 7.20 -3.86 -4.69
C LEU A 116 8.56 -3.20 -4.95
N ILE A 117 9.59 -4.03 -5.15
CA ILE A 117 10.92 -3.57 -5.53
C ILE A 117 10.92 -3.28 -7.02
N LEU A 118 11.26 -2.05 -7.40
CA LEU A 118 11.55 -1.71 -8.79
C LEU A 118 13.04 -1.86 -9.05
N ASP A 119 13.38 -2.56 -10.12
CA ASP A 119 14.75 -2.66 -10.61
C ASP A 119 15.26 -1.29 -11.08
N GLY A 120 16.58 -1.12 -11.12
CA GLY A 120 17.20 0.18 -11.43
C GLY A 120 16.91 0.72 -12.83
N ASP A 121 16.45 -0.12 -13.75
CA ASP A 121 16.04 0.23 -15.12
C ASP A 121 14.52 0.40 -15.28
N GLN A 122 13.74 0.16 -14.23
CA GLN A 122 12.29 0.27 -14.25
C GLN A 122 11.84 1.68 -13.86
N SER A 123 11.05 2.31 -14.73
CA SER A 123 10.43 3.62 -14.49
C SER A 123 9.02 3.55 -13.91
N SER A 124 8.42 2.35 -13.90
CA SER A 124 7.05 2.12 -13.41
C SER A 124 6.85 0.66 -13.01
N ALA A 125 5.84 0.40 -12.19
CA ALA A 125 5.47 -0.95 -11.80
C ALA A 125 4.87 -1.75 -12.98
N PRO A 126 5.15 -3.07 -13.08
CA PRO A 126 4.60 -3.94 -14.13
C PRO A 126 3.12 -4.32 -13.88
N ILE A 127 2.45 -3.67 -12.93
CA ILE A 127 1.09 -3.96 -12.53
C ILE A 127 0.26 -2.67 -12.44
N PRO A 128 -0.95 -2.63 -12.99
CA PRO A 128 -1.81 -1.46 -12.87
C PRO A 128 -2.35 -1.30 -11.46
N ASP A 129 -2.52 -0.05 -11.07
CA ASP A 129 -3.23 0.33 -9.87
C ASP A 129 -4.68 -0.15 -9.88
N MET A 130 -5.13 -0.74 -8.77
CA MET A 130 -6.43 -1.40 -8.71
C MET A 130 -6.91 -1.71 -7.29
N VAL A 131 -8.19 -2.07 -7.21
CA VAL A 131 -8.80 -2.74 -6.06
C VAL A 131 -9.62 -3.90 -6.61
N GLU A 132 -9.20 -5.11 -6.30
CA GLU A 132 -9.94 -6.32 -6.64
C GLU A 132 -10.36 -7.04 -5.35
N VAL A 133 -11.58 -7.56 -5.32
CA VAL A 133 -12.13 -8.27 -4.16
C VAL A 133 -12.57 -9.66 -4.58
N LEU A 134 -12.43 -10.62 -3.66
CA LEU A 134 -12.92 -11.98 -3.79
C LEU A 134 -14.28 -12.06 -3.10
N ASP A 135 -15.33 -11.96 -3.91
CA ASP A 135 -16.73 -11.94 -3.46
C ASP A 135 -17.39 -13.29 -3.77
N ASN A 136 -17.85 -14.00 -2.73
CA ASN A 136 -18.46 -15.32 -2.87
C ASN A 136 -17.64 -16.33 -3.69
N GLY A 137 -16.30 -16.26 -3.58
CA GLY A 137 -15.36 -17.16 -4.27
C GLY A 137 -14.93 -16.71 -5.66
N ASP A 138 -15.44 -15.59 -6.19
CA ASP A 138 -15.08 -15.06 -7.50
C ASP A 138 -14.39 -13.69 -7.37
N TRP A 139 -13.26 -13.52 -8.08
CA TRP A 139 -12.60 -12.22 -8.14
C TRP A 139 -13.37 -11.28 -9.07
N THR A 140 -13.54 -10.03 -8.63
CA THR A 140 -14.12 -8.95 -9.45
C THR A 140 -13.47 -8.86 -10.84
N ASP A 141 -12.15 -8.99 -10.91
CA ASP A 141 -11.38 -9.23 -12.12
C ASP A 141 -10.28 -10.25 -11.84
N HIS A 142 -10.45 -11.46 -12.38
CA HIS A 142 -9.55 -12.59 -12.16
C HIS A 142 -8.15 -12.36 -12.72
N GLN A 143 -8.05 -11.70 -13.88
CA GLN A 143 -6.76 -11.48 -14.53
C GLN A 143 -5.95 -10.47 -13.74
N ARG A 144 -6.60 -9.38 -13.33
CA ARG A 144 -5.98 -8.33 -12.52
C ARG A 144 -5.56 -8.85 -11.15
N ALA A 145 -6.46 -9.50 -10.42
CA ALA A 145 -6.13 -10.11 -9.13
C ALA A 145 -4.97 -11.11 -9.26
N GLY A 146 -4.98 -11.95 -10.30
CA GLY A 146 -3.92 -12.91 -10.60
C GLY A 146 -2.55 -12.26 -10.76
N LEU A 147 -2.45 -11.14 -11.49
CA LEU A 147 -1.18 -10.41 -11.66
C LEU A 147 -0.60 -9.92 -10.32
N ALA A 148 -1.44 -9.38 -9.42
CA ALA A 148 -0.94 -8.93 -8.12
C ALA A 148 -0.53 -10.09 -7.22
N LEU A 149 -1.33 -11.16 -7.20
CA LEU A 149 -1.03 -12.33 -6.38
C LEU A 149 0.25 -13.02 -6.88
N ASP A 150 0.51 -13.05 -8.18
CA ASP A 150 1.75 -13.60 -8.74
C ASP A 150 2.97 -12.79 -8.27
N ILE A 151 2.89 -11.45 -8.31
CA ILE A 151 3.94 -10.57 -7.78
C ILE A 151 4.18 -10.80 -6.28
N ILE A 152 3.11 -10.89 -5.49
CA ILE A 152 3.18 -11.12 -4.03
C ILE A 152 3.89 -12.44 -3.71
N HIS A 153 3.62 -13.49 -4.49
CA HIS A 153 4.21 -14.81 -4.27
C HIS A 153 5.58 -15.00 -4.94
N THR A 154 6.01 -14.07 -5.79
CA THR A 154 7.32 -14.11 -6.43
C THR A 154 8.41 -13.75 -5.43
N VAL A 155 9.33 -14.68 -5.20
CA VAL A 155 10.46 -14.50 -4.28
C VAL A 155 11.31 -13.31 -4.71
N GLY A 156 11.51 -12.36 -3.80
CA GLY A 156 12.36 -11.19 -4.04
C GLY A 156 11.68 -10.05 -4.81
N ALA A 157 10.45 -10.23 -5.32
CA ALA A 157 9.72 -9.16 -5.99
C ALA A 157 9.17 -8.11 -5.00
N THR A 158 8.86 -8.54 -3.77
CA THR A 158 8.35 -7.65 -2.73
C THR A 158 9.09 -7.85 -1.41
N THR A 159 9.04 -6.82 -0.56
CA THR A 159 9.43 -6.91 0.85
C THR A 159 8.23 -6.58 1.73
N PRO A 160 8.01 -7.30 2.84
CA PRO A 160 6.92 -6.94 3.74
C PRO A 160 7.22 -5.57 4.36
N LEU A 161 6.20 -4.71 4.45
CA LEU A 161 6.23 -3.56 5.34
C LEU A 161 5.69 -3.98 6.70
N THR A 162 6.48 -3.77 7.72
CA THR A 162 6.19 -4.20 9.09
C THR A 162 6.25 -3.02 10.05
N GLY A 163 5.90 -3.27 11.31
CA GLY A 163 6.08 -2.30 12.38
C GLY A 163 7.54 -1.97 12.69
N TYR A 164 8.49 -2.85 12.34
CA TYR A 164 9.92 -2.60 12.53
C TYR A 164 10.47 -1.53 11.58
N ASP A 165 9.77 -1.26 10.47
CA ASP A 165 10.14 -0.21 9.52
C ASP A 165 9.81 1.21 10.04
N MET A 166 9.24 1.32 11.25
CA MET A 166 8.98 2.61 11.88
C MET A 166 10.24 3.11 12.61
N PRO A 167 10.78 4.29 12.28
CA PRO A 167 11.79 4.93 13.11
C PRO A 167 11.13 5.37 14.41
N LEU A 168 11.26 4.56 15.46
CA LEU A 168 10.84 4.92 16.81
C LEU A 168 11.68 6.07 17.39
N ASP A 169 12.83 6.33 16.78
CA ASP A 169 13.77 7.41 17.10
C ASP A 169 13.48 8.71 16.32
N GLY A 170 12.29 8.84 15.71
CA GLY A 170 11.83 10.12 15.15
C GLY A 170 11.83 11.25 16.20
N PRO A 171 11.66 12.53 15.84
CA PRO A 171 12.04 13.72 16.64
C PRO A 171 11.31 13.93 17.99
N PHE A 172 10.50 12.96 18.43
CA PHE A 172 9.85 12.87 19.74
C PHE A 172 10.35 11.67 20.58
N GLY A 173 11.33 10.91 20.11
CA GLY A 173 12.08 9.92 20.85
C GLY A 173 13.28 10.61 21.51
N ASP A 174 13.14 10.90 22.79
CA ASP A 174 14.23 11.44 23.61
C ASP A 174 15.30 10.36 23.79
N ALA A 175 16.54 10.71 23.44
CA ALA A 175 17.80 10.07 23.78
C ALA A 175 18.14 8.68 23.16
N ASP A 176 19.09 8.71 22.22
CA ASP A 176 20.17 7.72 22.14
C ASP A 176 20.94 7.72 23.48
N PRO A 177 21.12 6.55 24.11
CA PRO A 177 22.49 6.22 24.51
C PRO A 177 22.73 4.72 24.40
N SER A 178 23.29 4.21 23.31
CA SER A 178 24.17 3.02 23.38
C SER A 178 24.78 2.58 22.04
N VAL A 179 25.71 3.38 21.49
CA VAL A 179 26.83 2.82 20.72
C VAL A 179 28.14 3.48 21.14
N TYR A 180 28.53 3.27 22.40
CA TYR A 180 29.93 3.06 22.77
C TYR A 180 30.03 1.69 23.43
N MET A 181 30.35 0.68 22.63
CA MET A 181 31.15 -0.46 23.06
C MET A 181 31.89 -1.06 21.88
#